data_AF-A0AAD7G5V0-F1
#
_entry.id   AF-A0AAD7G5V0-F1
#
_cell.length_a   1.000
_cell.length_b   1.000
_cell.length_c   1.000
_cell.angle_alpha   90.00
_cell.angle_beta   90.00
_cell.angle_gamma   90.00
#
_symmetry.space_group_name_H-M   'P 1'
#
loop_
_entity.id
_entity.type
_entity.pdbx_description
1 polymer ?
#
loop_
_entity_poly.entity_id
_entity_poly.type
_entity_poly.pdbx_seq_one_letter_code
_entity_poly.pdbx_strand_id
1 'polypeptide(L)'
;IETIRGLEPGPPVPKLSQLPFLDHFREYSIDRWRRKLRVEPNTFDGILSMIQEDPIFYNNLNNPQLPVEIQLAVFLFRVGHYGNAA
;
A
#
# COMPACT_ATOMS: atom_id res chain seq x y z
N ILE A 1 -36.90 -28.22 -12.72
CA ILE A 1 -36.07 -27.49 -11.73
C ILE A 1 -34.69 -27.37 -12.37
N GLU A 2 -34.39 -26.23 -13.01
CA GLU A 2 -33.14 -26.03 -13.73
C GLU A 2 -32.04 -25.54 -12.79
N THR A 3 -30.90 -26.21 -12.87
CA THR A 3 -29.68 -25.99 -12.08
C THR A 3 -29.05 -24.64 -12.42
N ILE A 4 -28.99 -23.77 -11.43
CA ILE A 4 -28.34 -22.46 -11.48
C ILE A 4 -26.83 -22.63 -11.66
N ARG A 5 -26.30 -21.98 -12.69
CA ARG A 5 -24.88 -21.88 -13.07
C ARG A 5 -23.96 -21.68 -11.85
N GLY A 6 -23.14 -22.69 -11.57
CA GLY A 6 -22.03 -22.58 -10.63
C GLY A 6 -20.94 -21.69 -11.21
N LEU A 7 -20.78 -20.50 -10.64
CA LEU A 7 -19.48 -19.83 -10.66
C LEU A 7 -18.60 -20.62 -9.69
N GLU A 8 -17.69 -21.41 -10.24
CA GLU A 8 -16.61 -22.00 -9.45
C GLU A 8 -15.92 -20.87 -8.67
N PRO A 9 -15.79 -20.97 -7.33
CA PRO A 9 -15.09 -19.97 -6.57
C PRO A 9 -13.64 -19.92 -7.05
N GLY A 10 -13.25 -18.81 -7.66
CA GLY A 10 -11.85 -18.54 -7.98
C GLY A 10 -10.98 -18.63 -6.73
N PRO A 11 -9.67 -18.89 -6.87
CA PRO A 11 -8.77 -18.99 -5.72
C PRO A 11 -8.96 -17.78 -4.80
N PRO A 12 -9.02 -17.98 -3.47
CA PRO A 12 -9.34 -16.92 -2.54
C PRO A 12 -8.34 -15.79 -2.74
N VAL A 13 -8.84 -14.61 -3.12
CA VAL A 13 -8.01 -13.41 -3.13
C VAL A 13 -7.57 -13.20 -1.68
N PRO A 14 -6.26 -13.26 -1.37
CA PRO A 14 -5.81 -13.05 -0.01
C PRO A 14 -6.30 -11.67 0.42
N LYS A 15 -7.13 -11.63 1.47
CA LYS A 15 -7.51 -10.37 2.15
C LYS A 15 -6.35 -9.87 3.00
N LEU A 16 -5.14 -9.91 2.45
CA LEU A 16 -3.98 -9.23 2.98
C LEU A 16 -4.06 -7.78 2.52
N SER A 17 -3.44 -6.87 3.27
CA SER A 17 -3.18 -5.54 2.72
C SER A 17 -2.41 -5.73 1.40
N GLN A 18 -2.73 -4.95 0.37
CA GLN A 18 -1.99 -5.06 -0.91
C GLN A 18 -0.59 -4.41 -0.83
N LEU A 19 -0.22 -3.89 0.34
CA LEU A 19 1.05 -3.25 0.65
C LEU A 19 2.25 -4.22 0.62
N PRO A 20 2.14 -5.46 1.14
CA PRO A 20 3.14 -6.52 0.94
C PRO A 20 3.60 -6.77 -0.50
N PHE A 21 2.83 -6.35 -1.51
CA PHE A 21 3.21 -6.53 -2.92
C PHE A 21 3.96 -5.31 -3.50
N LEU A 22 4.20 -4.26 -2.71
CA LEU A 22 4.86 -3.06 -3.19
C LEU A 22 6.28 -3.35 -3.70
N ASP A 23 7.06 -4.16 -2.98
CA ASP A 23 8.40 -4.58 -3.43
C ASP A 23 8.33 -5.31 -4.78
N HIS A 24 7.37 -6.23 -4.91
CA HIS A 24 7.14 -6.95 -6.17
C HIS A 24 6.71 -6.01 -7.31
N PHE A 25 5.88 -5.00 -7.04
CA PHE A 25 5.49 -4.01 -8.05
C PHE A 25 6.64 -3.09 -8.43
N ARG A 26 7.50 -2.73 -7.47
CA ARG A 26 8.69 -1.92 -7.72
C ARG A 26 9.64 -2.62 -8.69
N GLU A 27 9.81 -3.93 -8.56
CA GLU A 27 10.75 -4.72 -9.37
C GLU A 27 10.17 -5.14 -10.73
N TYR A 28 8.90 -5.54 -10.78
CA TYR A 28 8.33 -6.20 -11.97
C TYR A 28 7.20 -5.41 -12.65
N SER A 29 6.67 -4.34 -12.04
CA SER A 29 5.48 -3.66 -12.57
C SER A 29 5.29 -2.22 -12.07
N ILE A 30 6.06 -1.30 -12.62
CA ILE A 30 6.01 0.12 -12.24
C ILE A 30 4.61 0.74 -12.41
N ASP A 31 3.83 0.29 -13.40
CA ASP A 31 2.45 0.75 -13.58
C ASP A 31 1.53 0.36 -12.42
N ARG A 32 1.71 -0.83 -11.84
CA ARG A 32 0.98 -1.26 -10.64
C ARG A 32 1.39 -0.46 -9.42
N TRP A 33 2.69 -0.17 -9.29
CA TRP A 33 3.20 0.72 -8.25
C TRP A 33 2.54 2.11 -8.31
N ARG A 34 2.59 2.76 -9.48
CA ARG A 34 1.99 4.09 -9.71
C ARG A 34 0.49 4.10 -9.46
N ARG A 35 -0.24 3.06 -9.89
CA ARG A 35 -1.68 2.95 -9.62
C ARG A 35 -1.99 2.89 -8.13
N LYS A 36 -1.09 2.32 -7.31
CA LYS A 36 -1.28 2.17 -5.87
C LYS A 36 -0.85 3.39 -5.07
N LEU A 37 0.33 3.94 -5.33
CA LEU A 37 0.90 5.02 -4.51
C LEU A 37 0.82 6.40 -5.16
N ARG A 38 0.43 6.48 -6.44
CA ARG A 38 0.34 7.73 -7.22
C ARG A 38 1.65 8.51 -7.36
N VAL A 39 2.79 7.86 -7.08
CA VAL A 39 4.14 8.42 -7.20
C VAL A 39 5.09 7.41 -7.84
N GLU A 40 6.21 7.88 -8.37
CA GLU A 40 7.31 7.01 -8.81
C GLU A 40 8.01 6.35 -7.61
N PRO A 41 8.63 5.16 -7.79
CA PRO A 41 9.47 4.55 -6.75
C PRO A 41 10.55 5.50 -6.22
N ASN A 42 11.24 6.22 -7.11
CA ASN A 42 12.30 7.16 -6.71
C ASN A 42 11.76 8.35 -5.92
N THR A 43 10.55 8.82 -6.23
CA THR A 43 9.88 9.87 -5.45
C THR A 43 9.52 9.36 -4.06
N PHE A 44 9.03 8.12 -3.97
CA PHE A 44 8.75 7.48 -2.69
C PHE A 44 10.02 7.37 -1.83
N ASP A 45 11.13 6.89 -2.40
CA ASP A 45 12.41 6.78 -1.69
C ASP A 45 12.95 8.15 -1.27
N GLY A 46 12.79 9.16 -2.13
CA GLY A 46 13.14 10.54 -1.81
C GLY A 46 12.39 11.05 -0.58
N ILE A 47 11.07 10.87 -0.54
CA ILE A 47 10.24 11.26 0.63
C ILE A 47 10.66 10.44 1.85
N LEU A 48 10.80 9.12 1.70
CA LEU A 48 11.18 8.23 2.80
C LEU A 48 12.51 8.67 3.43
N SER A 49 13.52 8.98 2.61
CA SER A 49 14.83 9.43 3.10
C SER A 49 14.77 10.73 3.91
N MET A 50 13.77 11.59 3.65
CA MET A 50 13.58 12.85 4.38
C MET A 50 12.89 12.66 5.73
N ILE A 51 12.04 11.64 5.86
CA ILE A 51 11.16 11.48 7.02
C ILE A 51 11.51 10.29 7.92
N GLN A 52 12.27 9.31 7.41
CA GLN A 52 12.47 8.04 8.12
C GLN A 52 13.13 8.22 9.47
N GLU A 53 14.07 9.17 9.62
CA GLU A 53 14.80 9.43 10.87
C GLU A 53 14.14 10.50 11.77
N ASP A 54 13.03 11.10 11.33
CA ASP A 54 12.40 12.18 12.10
C ASP A 54 11.60 11.60 13.28
N PRO A 55 11.93 11.99 14.53
CA PRO A 55 11.24 11.53 15.74
C PRO A 55 9.70 11.66 15.71
N ILE A 56 9.14 12.59 14.91
CA ILE A 56 7.69 12.76 14.80
C ILE A 56 6.97 11.52 14.24
N PHE A 57 7.68 10.70 13.46
CA PHE A 57 7.14 9.44 12.91
C PHE A 57 7.41 8.24 13.82
N TYR A 58 8.00 8.44 15.00
CA TYR A 58 8.23 7.41 16.01
C TYR A 58 7.35 7.63 17.25
N ASN A 59 6.85 6.53 17.77
CA ASN A 59 6.06 6.49 18.99
C ASN A 59 7.00 6.13 20.14
N ASN A 60 7.18 7.07 21.07
CA ASN A 60 8.01 6.89 22.27
C ASN A 60 7.33 6.04 23.37
N LEU A 61 6.17 5.45 23.08
CA LEU A 61 5.45 4.56 23.99
C LEU A 61 5.86 3.10 23.76
N ASN A 62 5.58 2.26 24.76
CA ASN A 62 5.91 0.82 24.73
C ASN A 62 4.99 -0.01 23.81
N ASN A 63 4.40 0.61 22.79
CA ASN A 63 3.49 -0.03 21.84
C ASN A 63 4.21 -0.19 20.48
N PRO A 64 4.09 -1.34 19.82
CA PRO A 64 4.68 -1.55 18.52
C PRO A 64 4.06 -0.59 17.49
N GLN A 65 4.91 0.17 16.78
CA GLN A 65 4.54 0.97 15.63
C GLN A 65 5.10 0.34 14.35
N LEU A 66 4.40 0.52 13.23
CA LEU A 66 4.87 0.07 11.93
C LEU A 66 6.10 0.89 11.47
N PRO A 67 7.01 0.30 10.68
CA PRO A 67 8.07 1.04 9.98
C PRO A 67 7.54 2.27 9.23
N VAL A 68 8.32 3.36 9.22
CA VAL A 68 7.94 4.64 8.58
C VAL A 68 7.61 4.46 7.09
N GLU A 69 8.34 3.57 6.41
CA GLU A 69 8.05 3.16 5.03
C GLU A 69 6.61 2.65 4.84
N ILE A 70 6.16 1.76 5.72
CA ILE A 70 4.81 1.19 5.67
C ILE A 70 3.79 2.28 5.98
N GLN A 71 4.06 3.16 6.95
CA GLN A 71 3.20 4.30 7.27
C GLN A 71 3.01 5.23 6.07
N LEU A 72 4.11 5.57 5.38
CA LEU A 72 4.09 6.40 4.17
C LEU A 72 3.30 5.74 3.04
N ALA A 73 3.52 4.45 2.81
CA ALA A 73 2.78 3.70 1.79
C ALA A 73 1.27 3.65 2.07
N VAL A 74 0.87 3.45 3.34
CA VAL A 74 -0.55 3.52 3.76
C VAL A 74 -1.13 4.91 3.50
N PHE A 75 -0.40 5.96 3.87
CA PHE A 75 -0.82 7.34 3.67
C PHE A 75 -1.08 7.63 2.18
N LEU A 76 -0.08 7.37 1.32
CA LEU A 76 -0.17 7.59 -0.12
C LEU A 76 -1.28 6.78 -0.78
N PHE A 77 -1.44 5.52 -0.39
CA PHE A 77 -2.53 4.68 -0.87
C PHE A 77 -3.90 5.28 -0.53
N ARG A 78 -4.08 5.81 0.70
CA ARG A 78 -5.35 6.40 1.13
C ARG A 78 -5.63 7.72 0.42
N VAL A 79 -4.69 8.66 0.44
CA VAL A 79 -4.90 9.99 -0.17
C VAL A 79 -5.00 9.91 -1.70
N GLY A 80 -4.33 8.96 -2.34
CA GLY A 80 -4.35 8.76 -3.79
C GLY A 80 -5.58 8.02 -4.35
N HIS A 81 -6.39 7.41 -3.51
CA HIS A 81 -7.60 6.68 -3.91
C HIS A 81 -8.90 7.34 -3.44
N TYR A 82 -8.88 8.01 -2.29
CA TYR A 82 -10.07 8.62 -1.69
C TYR A 82 -10.02 10.16 -1.70
N GLY A 83 -9.09 10.75 -2.47
CA GLY A 83 -8.81 12.19 -2.52
C GLY A 83 -9.86 13.09 -3.18
N ASN A 84 -11.14 12.71 -3.23
CA ASN A 84 -12.23 13.62 -3.57
C ASN A 84 -13.56 13.07 -3.04
N ALA A 85 -13.83 13.35 -1.77
CA ALA A 85 -15.19 13.35 -1.21
C ALA A 85 -15.53 14.74 -0.65
N ALA A 86 -15.07 15.78 -1.36
CA ALA A 86 -15.45 17.18 -1.17
C ALA A 86 -16.43 17.58 -2.27
#